data_AF-A0A6N7HEU5-F1
#
_entry.id   AF-A0A6N7HEU5-F1
#
_cell.length_a   1.000
_cell.length_b   1.000
_cell.length_c   1.000
_cell.angle_alpha   90.00
_cell.angle_beta   90.00
_cell.angle_gamma   90.00
#
_symmetry.space_group_name_H-M   'P 1'
#
loop_
_entity.id
_entity.type
_entity.pdbx_description
1 polymer ?
#
loop_
_entity_poly.entity_id
_entity_poly.type
_entity_poly.pdbx_seq_one_letter_code
_entity_poly.pdbx_strand_id
1 'polypeptide(L)'
;MVDGNNQQIQAITAEAARRGTAVTIVIDFIHVLEYLWTAAWSFFDKGDPGVEAWVADQATKILNGRSSDVAAGIRRRATRFGYSTAERKGADDAATYLSNKKPYLDYATALEAGWPIATGIIEGACRHLIKDRFDVTGARWGLDGAHTILTLRALTINGDLEEYWAYHLLKEHHRRHETRYTHHHNDYTLAA
;
A
#
# COMPACT_ATOMS: atom_id res chain seq x y z
N MET A 1 1.14 -4.28 4.61
CA MET A 1 1.94 -4.56 3.41
C MET A 1 3.27 -3.81 3.51
N VAL A 2 4.36 -4.39 3.02
CA VAL A 2 5.74 -3.86 3.13
C VAL A 2 6.51 -4.04 1.83
N ASP A 3 7.57 -3.27 1.61
CA ASP A 3 8.41 -3.39 0.40
C ASP A 3 9.37 -4.60 0.43
N GLY A 4 9.48 -5.25 1.60
CA GLY A 4 10.41 -6.36 1.83
C GLY A 4 11.72 -5.94 2.51
N ASN A 5 11.87 -4.66 2.89
CA ASN A 5 12.99 -4.19 3.71
C ASN A 5 13.00 -4.86 5.10
N ASN A 6 14.14 -5.45 5.47
CA ASN A 6 14.28 -6.14 6.75
C ASN A 6 14.08 -5.23 7.96
N GLN A 7 14.57 -3.99 7.92
CA GLN A 7 14.43 -3.04 9.01
C GLN A 7 12.95 -2.66 9.20
N GLN A 8 12.21 -2.48 8.10
CA GLN A 8 10.77 -2.21 8.16
C GLN A 8 10.01 -3.37 8.80
N ILE A 9 10.29 -4.61 8.36
CA ILE A 9 9.67 -5.82 8.92
C ILE A 9 9.99 -5.97 10.42
N GLN A 10 11.25 -5.75 10.80
CA GLN A 10 11.68 -5.82 12.20
C GLN A 10 10.99 -4.76 13.06
N ALA A 11 10.91 -3.52 12.58
CA ALA A 11 10.25 -2.44 13.28
C ALA A 11 8.75 -2.72 13.51
N ILE A 12 8.04 -3.20 12.47
CA ILE A 12 6.63 -3.58 12.58
C ILE A 12 6.45 -4.73 13.58
N THR A 13 7.31 -5.75 13.49
CA THR A 13 7.25 -6.92 14.38
C THR A 13 7.50 -6.53 15.85
N ALA A 14 8.49 -5.70 16.09
CA ALA A 14 8.81 -5.19 17.43
C ALA A 14 7.66 -4.37 18.01
N GLU A 15 7.04 -3.52 17.20
CA GLU A 15 5.92 -2.69 17.62
C GLU A 15 4.65 -3.50 17.88
N ALA A 16 4.37 -4.49 17.03
CA ALA A 16 3.28 -5.45 17.21
C ALA A 16 3.42 -6.21 18.53
N ALA A 17 4.63 -6.70 18.83
CA ALA A 17 4.95 -7.37 20.10
C ALA A 17 4.78 -6.43 21.29
N ARG A 18 5.30 -5.19 21.20
CA ARG A 18 5.18 -4.17 22.27
C ARG A 18 3.72 -3.86 22.60
N ARG A 19 2.82 -3.92 21.61
CA ARG A 19 1.38 -3.67 21.75
C ARG A 19 0.55 -4.93 22.02
N GLY A 20 1.17 -6.10 22.09
CA GLY A 20 0.46 -7.38 22.24
C GLY A 20 -0.56 -7.65 21.13
N THR A 21 -0.31 -7.12 19.93
CA THR A 21 -1.23 -7.22 18.78
C THR A 21 -0.62 -8.12 17.71
N ALA A 22 -1.40 -9.06 17.19
CA ALA A 22 -1.00 -9.86 16.03
C ALA A 22 -1.13 -9.02 14.76
N VAL A 23 -0.05 -8.91 13.98
CA VAL A 23 -0.03 -8.20 12.70
C VAL A 23 0.48 -9.15 11.62
N THR A 24 -0.35 -9.40 10.61
CA THR A 24 0.09 -10.16 9.43
C THR A 24 0.83 -9.25 8.47
N ILE A 25 2.05 -9.65 8.09
CA ILE A 25 2.90 -8.90 7.16
C ILE A 25 2.93 -9.64 5.83
N VAL A 26 2.47 -8.96 4.79
CA VAL A 26 2.55 -9.41 3.39
C VAL A 26 3.47 -8.45 2.64
N ILE A 27 4.40 -8.99 1.87
CA ILE A 27 5.23 -8.19 0.97
C ILE A 27 4.42 -7.74 -0.23
N ASP A 28 4.66 -6.52 -0.70
CA ASP A 28 4.07 -6.03 -1.94
C ASP A 28 4.57 -6.86 -3.13
N PHE A 29 3.62 -7.42 -3.87
CA PHE A 29 3.85 -8.28 -5.01
C PHE A 29 4.64 -7.58 -6.13
N ILE A 30 4.59 -6.24 -6.24
CA ILE A 30 5.37 -5.49 -7.23
C ILE A 30 6.88 -5.72 -7.01
N HIS A 31 7.36 -5.77 -5.77
CA HIS A 31 8.77 -6.07 -5.52
C HIS A 31 9.14 -7.51 -5.88
N VAL A 32 8.23 -8.46 -5.70
CA VAL A 32 8.45 -9.83 -6.18
C VAL A 32 8.61 -9.84 -7.70
N LEU A 33 7.79 -9.08 -8.43
CA LEU A 33 7.90 -8.96 -9.89
C LEU A 33 9.24 -8.35 -10.31
N GLU A 34 9.76 -7.33 -9.62
CA GLU A 34 11.09 -6.76 -9.87
C GLU A 34 12.21 -7.82 -9.78
N TYR A 35 12.14 -8.69 -8.77
CA TYR A 35 13.07 -9.80 -8.63
C TYR A 35 12.90 -10.86 -9.72
N LEU A 36 11.65 -11.16 -10.13
CA LEU A 36 11.41 -12.09 -11.24
C LEU A 36 11.96 -11.55 -12.57
N TRP A 37 11.78 -10.26 -12.85
CA TRP A 37 12.38 -9.62 -14.02
C TRP A 37 13.90 -9.65 -13.96
N THR A 38 14.48 -9.36 -12.79
CA THR A 38 15.92 -9.46 -12.56
C THR A 38 16.44 -10.88 -12.85
N ALA A 39 15.70 -11.93 -12.44
CA ALA A 39 16.03 -13.31 -12.77
C ALA A 39 15.87 -13.61 -14.26
N ALA A 40 14.86 -13.06 -14.91
CA ALA A 40 14.59 -13.26 -16.33
C ALA A 40 15.77 -12.78 -17.18
N TRP A 41 16.40 -11.65 -16.81
CA TRP A 41 17.59 -11.13 -17.51
C TRP A 41 18.85 -11.99 -17.35
N SER A 42 18.84 -12.99 -16.47
CA SER A 42 19.88 -14.04 -16.45
C SER A 42 19.64 -15.14 -17.50
N PHE A 43 18.44 -15.23 -18.07
CA PHE A 43 18.00 -16.39 -18.85
C PHE A 43 17.58 -16.08 -20.28
N PHE A 44 17.29 -14.81 -20.59
CA PHE A 44 16.73 -14.37 -21.86
C PHE A 44 17.49 -13.17 -22.39
N ASP A 45 17.64 -13.12 -23.71
CA ASP A 45 18.23 -11.98 -24.40
C ASP A 45 17.25 -10.81 -24.47
N LYS A 46 17.78 -9.59 -24.69
CA LYS A 46 16.97 -8.40 -24.85
C LYS A 46 16.05 -8.55 -26.08
N GLY A 47 14.74 -8.43 -25.87
CA GLY A 47 13.74 -8.55 -26.92
C GLY A 47 13.24 -9.97 -27.15
N ASP A 48 13.64 -10.95 -26.34
CA ASP A 48 13.09 -12.31 -26.40
C ASP A 48 11.58 -12.28 -26.05
N PRO A 49 10.69 -12.74 -26.97
CA PRO A 49 9.25 -12.71 -26.74
C PRO A 49 8.79 -13.66 -25.62
N GLY A 50 9.60 -14.64 -25.23
CA GLY A 50 9.29 -15.61 -24.18
C GLY A 50 9.49 -15.08 -22.75
N VAL A 51 10.12 -13.92 -22.58
CA VAL A 51 10.47 -13.37 -21.25
C VAL A 51 9.23 -13.06 -20.42
N GLU A 52 8.24 -12.38 -21.03
CA GLU A 52 7.00 -11.98 -20.35
C GLU A 52 6.18 -13.20 -19.91
N ALA A 53 6.06 -14.19 -20.79
CA ALA A 53 5.36 -15.44 -20.49
C ALA A 53 6.02 -16.20 -19.34
N TRP A 54 7.37 -16.22 -19.30
CA TRP A 54 8.10 -16.86 -18.21
C TRP A 54 7.91 -16.15 -16.87
N VAL A 55 7.95 -14.82 -16.86
CA VAL A 55 7.69 -14.01 -15.66
C VAL A 55 6.26 -14.22 -15.18
N ALA A 56 5.27 -14.18 -16.08
CA ALA A 56 3.87 -14.40 -15.76
C ALA A 56 3.61 -15.80 -15.15
N ASP A 57 4.24 -16.85 -15.68
CA ASP A 57 4.15 -18.20 -15.13
C ASP A 57 4.76 -18.29 -13.72
N GLN A 58 5.93 -17.68 -13.50
CA GLN A 58 6.54 -17.66 -12.15
C GLN A 58 5.71 -16.84 -11.16
N ALA A 59 5.21 -15.68 -11.59
CA ALA A 59 4.32 -14.83 -10.82
C ALA A 59 3.06 -15.59 -10.38
N THR A 60 2.42 -16.29 -11.32
CA THR A 60 1.23 -17.11 -11.06
C THR A 60 1.52 -18.21 -10.05
N LYS A 61 2.66 -18.91 -10.15
CA LYS A 61 3.06 -19.92 -9.16
C LYS A 61 3.23 -19.32 -7.77
N ILE A 62 3.84 -18.15 -7.66
CA ILE A 62 4.04 -17.46 -6.38
C ILE A 62 2.71 -17.04 -5.77
N LEU A 63 1.78 -16.49 -6.57
CA LEU A 63 0.43 -16.14 -6.11
C LEU A 63 -0.32 -17.37 -5.55
N ASN A 64 -0.05 -18.55 -6.10
CA ASN A 64 -0.56 -19.83 -5.61
C ASN A 64 0.28 -20.46 -4.47
N GLY A 65 1.09 -19.66 -3.76
CA GLY A 65 1.85 -20.11 -2.59
C GLY A 65 3.13 -20.90 -2.90
N ARG A 66 3.53 -21.04 -4.18
CA ARG A 66 4.68 -21.86 -4.60
C ARG A 66 6.00 -21.09 -4.70
N SER A 67 6.22 -20.11 -3.83
CA SER A 67 7.43 -19.26 -3.84
C SER A 67 8.73 -20.06 -3.68
N SER A 68 8.73 -21.09 -2.82
CA SER A 68 9.87 -21.98 -2.63
C SER A 68 10.19 -22.82 -3.87
N ASP A 69 9.16 -23.33 -4.56
CA ASP A 69 9.33 -24.14 -5.76
C ASP A 69 9.87 -23.31 -6.92
N VAL A 70 9.41 -22.06 -7.05
CA VAL A 70 9.91 -21.10 -8.02
C VAL A 70 11.38 -20.76 -7.73
N ALA A 71 11.74 -20.47 -6.48
CA ALA A 71 13.13 -20.24 -6.09
C ALA A 71 14.04 -21.43 -6.44
N ALA A 72 13.60 -22.65 -6.14
CA ALA A 72 14.33 -23.85 -6.48
C ALA A 72 14.42 -24.07 -8.00
N GLY A 73 13.34 -23.79 -8.74
CA GLY A 73 13.30 -23.87 -10.21
C GLY A 73 14.28 -22.91 -10.89
N ILE A 74 14.34 -21.66 -10.43
CA ILE A 74 15.29 -20.63 -10.90
C ILE A 74 16.73 -21.12 -10.71
N ARG A 75 17.09 -21.57 -9.50
CA ARG A 75 18.44 -22.10 -9.22
C ARG A 75 18.78 -23.32 -10.08
N ARG A 76 17.83 -24.24 -10.25
CA ARG A 76 18.02 -25.45 -11.08
C ARG A 76 18.25 -25.08 -12.55
N ARG A 77 17.50 -24.14 -13.11
CA ARG A 77 17.71 -23.66 -14.48
C ARG A 77 19.13 -23.08 -14.61
N ALA A 78 19.50 -22.17 -13.71
CA ALA A 78 20.82 -21.56 -13.74
C ALA A 78 21.97 -22.59 -13.73
N THR A 79 21.86 -23.63 -12.90
CA THR A 79 22.86 -24.71 -12.85
C THR A 79 22.82 -25.63 -14.08
N ARG A 80 21.63 -26.05 -14.51
CA ARG A 80 21.47 -27.02 -15.61
C ARG A 80 22.01 -26.50 -16.94
N PHE A 81 21.86 -25.21 -17.21
CA PHE A 81 22.32 -24.58 -18.45
C PHE A 81 23.75 -24.04 -18.34
N GLY A 82 24.42 -24.22 -17.20
CA GLY A 82 25.85 -23.90 -17.06
C GLY A 82 26.17 -22.40 -17.06
N TYR A 83 25.23 -21.54 -16.69
CA TYR A 83 25.47 -20.10 -16.59
C TYR A 83 26.60 -19.79 -15.60
N SER A 84 27.51 -18.92 -16.00
CA SER A 84 28.57 -18.41 -15.14
C SER A 84 28.01 -17.63 -13.96
N THR A 85 28.81 -17.47 -12.89
CA THR A 85 28.42 -16.69 -11.70
C THR A 85 27.95 -15.28 -12.03
N ALA A 86 28.56 -14.64 -13.05
CA ALA A 86 28.18 -13.30 -13.47
C ALA A 86 26.80 -13.28 -14.17
N GLU A 87 26.56 -14.21 -15.10
CA GLU A 87 25.30 -14.31 -15.84
C GLU A 87 24.12 -14.64 -14.94
N ARG A 88 24.31 -15.57 -14.00
CA ARG A 88 23.23 -16.04 -13.11
C ARG A 88 23.01 -15.19 -11.87
N LYS A 89 23.72 -14.07 -11.70
CA LYS A 89 23.62 -13.25 -10.49
C LYS A 89 22.18 -12.85 -10.18
N GLY A 90 21.44 -12.36 -11.18
CA GLY A 90 20.04 -11.95 -11.03
C GLY A 90 19.13 -13.11 -10.64
N ALA A 91 19.33 -14.29 -11.23
CA ALA A 91 18.62 -15.51 -10.87
C ALA A 91 18.89 -15.93 -9.41
N ASP A 92 20.14 -15.89 -8.96
CA ASP A 92 20.51 -16.27 -7.59
C ASP A 92 20.01 -15.25 -6.55
N ASP A 93 20.06 -13.95 -6.87
CA ASP A 93 19.50 -12.89 -6.02
C ASP A 93 17.99 -13.09 -5.83
N ALA A 94 17.25 -13.32 -6.92
CA ALA A 94 15.81 -13.55 -6.87
C ALA A 94 15.45 -14.81 -6.10
N ALA A 95 16.14 -15.93 -6.36
CA ALA A 95 15.88 -17.17 -5.63
C ALA A 95 16.21 -17.05 -4.14
N THR A 96 17.25 -16.29 -3.79
CA THR A 96 17.59 -15.97 -2.40
C THR A 96 16.52 -15.12 -1.74
N TYR A 97 16.05 -14.07 -2.44
CA TYR A 97 14.97 -13.22 -1.96
C TYR A 97 13.69 -14.03 -1.67
N LEU A 98 13.21 -14.81 -2.65
CA LEU A 98 12.01 -15.64 -2.50
C LEU A 98 12.12 -16.63 -1.34
N SER A 99 13.30 -17.22 -1.13
CA SER A 99 13.55 -18.17 -0.03
C SER A 99 13.53 -17.46 1.32
N ASN A 100 14.26 -16.36 1.45
CA ASN A 100 14.37 -15.59 2.70
C ASN A 100 13.05 -14.93 3.08
N LYS A 101 12.24 -14.56 2.09
CA LYS A 101 10.97 -13.86 2.27
C LYS A 101 9.76 -14.76 2.31
N LYS A 102 9.93 -16.08 2.15
CA LYS A 102 8.84 -17.07 2.17
C LYS A 102 7.75 -16.81 3.23
N PRO A 103 8.07 -16.49 4.51
CA PRO A 103 7.04 -16.26 5.53
C PRO A 103 6.08 -15.09 5.23
N TYR A 104 6.47 -14.17 4.34
CA TYR A 104 5.72 -12.96 3.98
C TYR A 104 5.13 -13.02 2.57
N LEU A 105 5.25 -14.17 1.89
CA LEU A 105 4.82 -14.38 0.50
C LEU A 105 3.62 -15.35 0.41
N ASP A 106 2.86 -15.52 1.49
CA ASP A 106 1.64 -16.32 1.49
C ASP A 106 0.48 -15.56 0.85
N TYR A 107 0.61 -15.34 -0.46
CA TYR A 107 -0.40 -14.66 -1.26
C TYR A 107 -1.69 -15.46 -1.41
N ALA A 108 -1.62 -16.78 -1.34
CA ALA A 108 -2.80 -17.63 -1.44
C ALA A 108 -3.77 -17.33 -0.28
N THR A 109 -3.24 -17.35 0.95
CA THR A 109 -4.02 -16.96 2.14
C THR A 109 -4.46 -15.50 2.08
N ALA A 110 -3.57 -14.58 1.65
CA ALA A 110 -3.91 -13.16 1.56
C ALA A 110 -5.07 -12.90 0.58
N LEU A 111 -5.07 -13.57 -0.58
CA LEU A 111 -6.13 -13.43 -1.59
C LEU A 111 -7.45 -14.05 -1.11
N GLU A 112 -7.41 -15.22 -0.47
CA GLU A 112 -8.59 -15.86 0.11
C GLU A 112 -9.23 -14.98 1.20
N ALA A 113 -8.41 -14.31 2.01
CA ALA A 113 -8.85 -13.41 3.06
C ALA A 113 -9.20 -11.98 2.57
N GLY A 114 -9.03 -11.69 1.27
CA GLY A 114 -9.30 -10.36 0.70
C GLY A 114 -8.30 -9.27 1.12
N TRP A 115 -7.10 -9.65 1.57
CA TRP A 115 -6.06 -8.70 1.97
C TRP A 115 -5.37 -8.08 0.76
N PRO A 116 -4.98 -6.79 0.84
CA PRO A 116 -4.22 -6.15 -0.23
C PRO A 116 -2.82 -6.77 -0.37
N ILE A 117 -2.49 -7.19 -1.60
CA ILE A 117 -1.19 -7.81 -1.93
C ILE A 117 -0.26 -6.91 -2.76
N ALA A 118 -0.75 -5.78 -3.27
CA ALA A 118 0.03 -4.84 -4.07
C ALA A 118 -0.30 -3.40 -3.72
N THR A 119 0.70 -2.51 -3.72
CA THR A 119 0.50 -1.09 -3.44
C THR A 119 -0.33 -0.38 -4.49
N GLY A 120 -0.54 -0.94 -5.69
CA GLY A 120 -1.32 -0.30 -6.75
C GLY A 120 -2.71 0.19 -6.31
N ILE A 121 -3.40 -0.51 -5.40
CA ILE A 121 -4.68 -0.04 -4.84
C ILE A 121 -4.51 1.18 -3.93
N ILE A 122 -3.42 1.20 -3.14
CA ILE A 122 -3.04 2.31 -2.26
C ILE A 122 -2.56 3.50 -3.10
N GLU A 123 -1.72 3.27 -4.10
CA GLU A 123 -1.23 4.29 -5.02
C GLU A 123 -2.35 4.88 -5.87
N GLY A 124 -3.31 4.06 -6.31
CA GLY A 124 -4.52 4.51 -7.00
C GLY A 124 -5.34 5.44 -6.10
N ALA A 125 -5.57 5.05 -4.84
CA ALA A 125 -6.25 5.88 -3.86
C ALA A 125 -5.49 7.18 -3.58
N CYS A 126 -4.18 7.11 -3.34
CA CYS A 126 -3.33 8.29 -3.11
C CYS A 126 -3.28 9.20 -4.35
N ARG A 127 -3.23 8.64 -5.56
CA ARG A 127 -3.26 9.42 -6.80
C ARG A 127 -4.58 10.18 -6.90
N HIS A 128 -5.69 9.48 -6.72
CA HIS A 128 -7.01 10.07 -6.88
C HIS A 128 -7.37 11.06 -5.76
N LEU A 129 -7.09 10.71 -4.50
CA LEU A 129 -7.40 11.53 -3.35
C LEU A 129 -6.47 12.75 -3.27
N ILE A 130 -5.17 12.55 -3.50
CA ILE A 130 -4.12 13.55 -3.28
C ILE A 130 -3.66 14.14 -4.62
N LYS A 131 -2.98 13.36 -5.47
CA LYS A 131 -2.24 13.90 -6.62
C LYS A 131 -3.12 14.67 -7.61
N ASP A 132 -4.32 14.17 -7.90
CA ASP A 132 -5.26 14.81 -8.85
C ASP A 132 -5.56 16.28 -8.48
N ARG A 133 -5.45 16.66 -7.20
CA ARG A 133 -5.68 18.04 -6.75
C ARG A 133 -4.42 18.79 -6.36
N PHE A 134 -3.47 18.08 -5.76
CA PHE A 134 -2.31 18.67 -5.11
C PHE A 134 -1.08 18.75 -6.02
N ASP A 135 -0.99 17.89 -7.03
CA ASP A 135 0.16 17.77 -7.93
C ASP A 135 -0.09 18.45 -9.29
N VAL A 136 -0.80 19.58 -9.27
CA VAL A 136 -1.11 20.39 -10.46
C VAL A 136 -0.10 21.54 -10.56
N THR A 137 0.40 21.79 -11.76
CA THR A 137 1.39 22.86 -12.02
C THR A 137 0.90 24.21 -11.48
N GLY A 138 1.75 24.88 -10.69
CA GLY A 138 1.46 26.19 -10.10
C GLY A 138 0.65 26.15 -8.80
N ALA A 139 0.20 24.98 -8.35
CA ALA A 139 -0.48 24.86 -7.06
C ALA A 139 0.47 25.13 -5.88
N ARG A 140 0.00 25.89 -4.89
CA ARG A 140 0.71 26.13 -3.62
C ARG A 140 -0.28 25.91 -2.48
N TRP A 141 0.13 25.10 -1.51
CA TRP A 141 -0.73 24.70 -0.41
C TRP A 141 -0.03 24.97 0.92
N GLY A 142 -0.73 25.66 1.83
CA GLY A 142 -0.39 25.62 3.25
C GLY A 142 -0.93 24.32 3.87
N LEU A 143 -0.35 23.88 4.99
CA LEU A 143 -0.72 22.64 5.65
C LEU A 143 -2.22 22.59 5.99
N ASP A 144 -2.76 23.66 6.57
CA ASP A 144 -4.18 23.73 6.97
C ASP A 144 -5.13 23.65 5.76
N GLY A 145 -4.77 24.36 4.68
CA GLY A 145 -5.55 24.33 3.43
C GLY A 145 -5.49 22.96 2.76
N ALA A 146 -4.32 22.31 2.77
CA ALA A 146 -4.16 20.96 2.25
C ALA A 146 -4.97 19.94 3.05
N HIS A 147 -4.88 19.99 4.37
CA HIS A 147 -5.62 19.12 5.25
C HIS A 147 -7.14 19.27 5.04
N THR A 148 -7.63 20.52 5.01
CA THR A 148 -9.06 20.81 4.81
C THR A 148 -9.58 20.25 3.48
N ILE A 149 -8.84 20.47 2.39
CA ILE A 149 -9.24 19.97 1.06
C ILE A 149 -9.16 18.44 0.99
N LEU A 150 -8.15 17.82 1.61
CA LEU A 150 -8.07 16.36 1.67
C LEU A 150 -9.25 15.76 2.44
N THR A 151 -9.63 16.34 3.58
CA THR A 151 -10.77 15.89 4.37
C THR A 151 -12.07 15.99 3.58
N LEU A 152 -12.31 17.11 2.88
CA LEU A 152 -13.49 17.26 2.02
C LEU A 152 -13.50 16.24 0.87
N ARG A 153 -12.35 16.02 0.21
CA ARG A 153 -12.24 15.03 -0.88
C ARG A 153 -12.50 13.61 -0.37
N ALA A 154 -12.02 13.27 0.83
CA ALA A 154 -12.28 11.97 1.44
C ALA A 154 -13.79 11.76 1.68
N LEU A 155 -14.49 12.77 2.22
CA LEU A 155 -15.94 12.72 2.40
C LEU A 155 -16.68 12.54 1.07
N THR A 156 -16.26 13.23 0.01
CA THR A 156 -16.86 13.08 -1.33
C THR A 156 -16.61 11.68 -1.91
N ILE A 157 -15.37 11.19 -1.86
CA ILE A 157 -15.00 9.88 -2.44
C ILE A 157 -15.72 8.73 -1.70
N ASN A 158 -15.90 8.85 -0.39
CA ASN A 158 -16.62 7.85 0.40
C ASN A 158 -18.15 7.93 0.25
N GLY A 159 -18.68 9.02 -0.30
CA GLY A 159 -20.13 9.27 -0.40
C GLY A 159 -20.75 9.90 0.86
N ASP A 160 -19.93 10.25 1.86
CA ASP A 160 -20.37 10.74 3.17
C ASP A 160 -20.65 12.26 3.21
N LEU A 161 -20.45 12.96 2.10
CA LEU A 161 -20.52 14.43 2.07
C LEU A 161 -21.90 14.95 2.46
N GLU A 162 -22.98 14.32 2.01
CA GLU A 162 -24.35 14.76 2.29
C GLU A 162 -24.69 14.62 3.78
N GLU A 163 -24.35 13.48 4.38
CA GLU A 163 -24.56 13.22 5.80
C GLU A 163 -23.73 14.18 6.66
N TYR A 164 -22.44 14.33 6.32
CA TYR A 164 -21.58 15.30 6.99
C TYR A 164 -22.11 16.73 6.88
N TRP A 165 -22.63 17.12 5.71
CA TRP A 165 -23.16 18.46 5.50
C TRP A 165 -24.38 18.74 6.37
N ALA A 166 -25.31 17.79 6.46
CA ALA A 166 -26.47 17.88 7.34
C ALA A 166 -26.05 18.02 8.82
N TYR A 167 -25.09 17.21 9.26
CA TYR A 167 -24.50 17.30 10.60
C TYR A 167 -23.83 18.67 10.84
N HIS A 168 -23.04 19.17 9.89
CA HIS A 168 -22.35 20.44 9.98
C HIS A 168 -23.33 21.60 10.14
N LEU A 169 -24.40 21.64 9.34
CA LEU A 169 -25.44 22.67 9.43
C LEU A 169 -26.13 22.66 10.81
N LEU A 170 -26.44 21.48 11.34
CA LEU A 170 -27.05 21.35 12.67
C LEU A 170 -26.12 21.88 13.77
N LYS A 171 -24.81 21.55 13.69
CA LYS A 171 -23.81 22.04 14.64
C LYS A 171 -23.57 23.54 14.53
N GLU A 172 -23.54 24.08 13.31
CA GLU A 172 -23.43 25.53 13.11
C GLU A 172 -24.64 26.29 13.65
N HIS A 173 -25.85 25.76 13.43
CA HIS A 173 -27.07 26.30 14.00
C HIS A 173 -26.97 26.33 15.54
N HIS A 174 -26.61 25.21 16.16
CA HIS A 174 -26.44 25.13 17.61
C HIS A 174 -25.39 26.11 18.13
N ARG A 175 -24.20 26.17 17.51
CA ARG A 175 -23.10 27.06 17.91
C ARG A 175 -23.52 28.54 17.86
N ARG A 176 -24.26 28.95 16.82
CA ARG A 176 -24.72 30.34 16.64
C ARG A 176 -25.95 30.69 17.48
N HIS A 177 -26.81 29.71 17.78
CA HIS A 177 -27.99 29.94 18.60
C HIS A 177 -27.66 29.90 20.10
N GLU A 178 -26.79 29.02 20.58
CA GLU A 178 -26.37 29.03 21.98
C GLU A 178 -25.64 30.33 22.35
N THR A 179 -24.76 30.86 21.50
CA THR A 179 -24.12 32.17 21.76
C THR A 179 -25.12 33.33 21.82
N ARG A 180 -26.26 33.24 21.11
CA ARG A 180 -27.31 34.28 21.17
C ARG A 180 -28.14 34.22 22.44
N TYR A 181 -28.36 33.04 23.02
CA TYR A 181 -29.16 32.91 24.25
C TYR A 181 -28.36 33.07 25.54
N THR A 182 -27.05 32.86 25.55
CA THR A 182 -26.22 33.17 26.73
C THR A 182 -26.05 34.69 26.93
N HIS A 183 -26.10 35.49 25.87
CA HIS A 183 -26.05 36.95 25.97
C HIS A 183 -27.39 37.61 26.31
N HIS A 184 -28.52 36.92 26.15
CA HIS A 184 -29.83 37.51 26.45
C HIS A 184 -30.29 37.30 27.91
N HIS A 185 -29.62 36.44 28.67
CA HIS A 185 -29.99 36.16 30.07
C HIS A 185 -29.41 37.15 31.10
N ASN A 186 -28.55 38.10 30.68
CA ASN A 186 -27.97 39.11 31.60
C ASN A 186 -28.68 40.48 31.58
N ASP A 187 -29.68 40.70 30.72
CA ASP A 187 -30.37 42.00 30.59
C ASP A 187 -31.77 42.05 31.23
N TYR A 188 -32.16 41.03 32.00
CA TYR A 188 -33.43 41.02 32.73
C TYR A 188 -33.24 40.88 34.24
N THR A 189 -32.36 41.71 34.83
CA THR A 189 -32.48 42.04 36.25
C THR A 189 -33.49 43.18 36.37
N LEU A 190 -34.77 42.82 36.53
CA LEU A 190 -35.86 43.76 36.79
C LEU A 190 -35.55 44.59 38.04
N ALA A 191 -35.56 45.91 37.86
CA ALA A 191 -35.72 46.85 38.96
C ALA A 191 -37.15 46.73 39.51
N ALA A 192 -37.26 46.29 40.76
CA ALA A 192 -38.30 46.66 41.73
C ALA A 192 -37.89 46.16 43.12
#